data_AF-A0A142CWL4-F1
#
_entry.id   AF-A0A142CWL4-F1
#
_cell.length_a   1.000
_cell.length_b   1.000
_cell.length_c   1.000
_cell.angle_alpha   90.00
_cell.angle_beta   90.00
_cell.angle_gamma   90.00
#
_symmetry.space_group_name_H-M   'P 1'
#
loop_
_entity.id
_entity.type
_entity.pdbx_description
1 polymer ?
#
loop_
_entity_poly.entity_id
_entity_poly.type
_entity_poly.pdbx_seq_one_letter_code
_entity_poly.pdbx_strand_id
1 'polypeptide(L)'
;MRGLKIFSLAFFGYLFLALYSNYLDEDLRAVVYQRGFVPSTVLLGFVVALVFFMAFAAGYLSGFQLPASFLISLFLILSIHDFPDAFLIAFVAVIGYYLKIDVVEKFSTLALLLSILGPILFYLSVGVPLFHWGLRYKLVGPLVLFALLGAGGMVYSKFSARVKTLFLLAYSVVYFLGTFRSLLLLGYLPYLLDYTLKRKRKWGVALFGSTLLVMVLVMSGSISALLVRIGFTFLVFHNLVRISLPWGYFHGSVLFSEGPRALVSQLFGASTHYTYFFFGQAVADFGILGVLEAFLLGVFLRESEKEHETFVFVSSLMIYALDSGIDALILMFIVGALIFQNLRLNTKGAEIS
;
A
#
# COMPACT_ATOMS: atom_id res chain seq x y z
N MET A 1 15.80 11.40 -7.34
CA MET A 1 16.25 9.99 -7.13
C MET A 1 16.09 9.52 -5.68
N ARG A 2 15.40 10.24 -4.80
CA ARG A 2 15.25 9.79 -3.40
C ARG A 2 14.23 8.65 -3.32
N GLY A 3 13.09 8.80 -4.00
CA GLY A 3 12.03 7.81 -4.12
C GLY A 3 12.52 6.49 -4.68
N LEU A 4 13.15 6.51 -5.86
CA LEU A 4 13.65 5.29 -6.48
C LEU A 4 14.62 4.54 -5.55
N LYS A 5 15.53 5.23 -4.85
CA LYS A 5 16.46 4.59 -3.90
C LYS A 5 15.73 3.93 -2.73
N ILE A 6 14.79 4.63 -2.10
CA ILE A 6 14.01 4.12 -0.96
C ILE A 6 13.18 2.92 -1.39
N PHE A 7 12.45 3.04 -2.51
CA PHE A 7 11.62 1.96 -3.02
C PHE A 7 12.46 0.76 -3.49
N SER A 8 13.59 0.98 -4.17
CA SER A 8 14.51 -0.10 -4.58
C SER A 8 15.01 -0.89 -3.36
N LEU A 9 15.40 -0.20 -2.29
CA LEU A 9 15.86 -0.85 -1.07
C LEU A 9 14.76 -1.76 -0.48
N ALA A 10 13.53 -1.25 -0.40
CA ALA A 10 12.40 -2.02 0.10
C ALA A 10 12.04 -3.20 -0.83
N PHE A 11 12.01 -2.95 -2.14
CA PHE A 11 11.69 -3.95 -3.17
C PHE A 11 12.71 -5.09 -3.20
N PHE A 12 14.00 -4.78 -3.33
CA PHE A 12 15.06 -5.80 -3.36
C PHE A 12 15.25 -6.47 -2.00
N GLY A 13 15.02 -5.76 -0.89
CA GLY A 13 14.99 -6.35 0.44
C GLY A 13 13.86 -7.40 0.56
N TYR A 14 12.66 -7.07 0.11
CA TYR A 14 11.53 -8.00 0.09
C TYR A 14 11.81 -9.20 -0.83
N LEU A 15 12.32 -8.95 -2.04
CA LEU A 15 12.63 -9.98 -3.01
C LEU A 15 13.72 -10.94 -2.50
N PHE A 16 14.75 -10.41 -1.82
CA PHE A 16 15.77 -11.22 -1.16
C PHE A 16 15.17 -12.14 -0.09
N LEU A 17 14.33 -11.60 0.80
CA LEU A 17 13.65 -12.40 1.83
C LEU A 17 12.72 -13.46 1.21
N ALA A 18 12.02 -13.12 0.14
CA ALA A 18 11.16 -14.06 -0.58
C ALA A 18 11.95 -15.22 -1.20
N LEU A 19 13.09 -14.92 -1.83
CA LEU A 19 13.98 -15.94 -2.38
C LEU A 19 14.62 -16.80 -1.29
N TYR A 20 15.03 -16.20 -0.16
CA TYR A 20 15.53 -16.92 1.00
C TYR A 20 14.53 -17.98 1.46
N SER A 21 13.27 -17.57 1.70
CA SER A 21 12.21 -18.48 2.15
C SER A 21 11.83 -19.57 1.14
N ASN A 22 12.00 -19.33 -0.16
CA ASN A 22 11.61 -20.29 -1.22
C ASN A 22 12.76 -21.20 -1.69
N TYR A 23 14.01 -20.83 -1.48
CA TYR A 23 15.18 -21.58 -1.99
C TYR A 23 16.21 -21.98 -0.94
N LEU A 24 16.52 -21.10 0.00
CA LEU A 24 17.72 -21.24 0.84
C LEU A 24 17.45 -21.98 2.15
N ASP A 25 16.20 -21.98 2.61
CA ASP A 25 15.80 -22.59 3.88
C ASP A 25 14.80 -23.73 3.61
N GLU A 26 15.25 -24.97 3.78
CA GLU A 26 14.46 -26.16 3.41
C GLU A 26 13.21 -26.33 4.26
N ASP A 27 13.27 -25.95 5.54
CA ASP A 27 12.16 -26.04 6.48
C ASP A 27 11.09 -25.01 6.13
N LEU A 28 11.49 -23.75 5.89
CA LEU A 28 10.56 -22.71 5.42
C LEU A 28 9.93 -23.09 4.08
N ARG A 29 10.75 -23.60 3.16
CA ARG A 29 10.32 -24.04 1.83
C ARG A 29 9.25 -25.12 1.92
N ALA A 30 9.47 -26.15 2.74
CA ALA A 30 8.50 -27.22 2.96
C ALA A 30 7.15 -26.67 3.45
N VAL A 31 7.17 -25.76 4.43
CA VAL A 31 5.95 -25.14 4.98
C VAL A 31 5.23 -24.24 3.96
N VAL A 32 5.98 -23.52 3.12
CA VAL A 32 5.39 -22.67 2.06
C VAL A 32 4.65 -23.53 1.03
N TYR A 33 5.24 -24.64 0.56
CA TYR A 33 4.63 -25.50 -0.46
C TYR A 33 3.53 -26.43 0.07
N GLN A 34 3.55 -26.78 1.36
CA GLN A 34 2.45 -27.49 2.02
C GLN A 34 1.10 -26.76 1.93
N ARG A 35 1.11 -25.45 1.64
CA ARG A 35 -0.11 -24.64 1.43
C ARG A 35 -0.77 -24.83 0.06
N GLY A 36 -0.45 -25.92 -0.65
CA GLY A 36 -1.21 -26.38 -1.81
C GLY A 36 -0.63 -26.03 -3.18
N PHE A 37 0.58 -25.47 -3.24
CA PHE A 37 1.25 -25.15 -4.49
C PHE A 37 2.32 -26.18 -4.83
N VAL A 38 2.38 -26.62 -6.09
CA VAL A 38 3.41 -27.53 -6.57
C VAL A 38 4.78 -26.87 -6.38
N PRO A 39 5.78 -27.60 -5.83
CA PRO A 39 7.16 -27.14 -5.79
C PRO A 39 7.59 -26.67 -7.17
N SER A 40 7.80 -25.36 -7.30
CA SER A 40 8.16 -24.72 -8.54
C SER A 40 9.34 -23.82 -8.30
N THR A 41 10.29 -23.81 -9.23
CA THR A 41 11.30 -22.77 -9.21
C THR A 41 10.58 -21.45 -9.48
N VAL A 42 10.47 -20.59 -8.45
CA VAL A 42 9.87 -19.24 -8.54
C VAL A 42 10.64 -18.29 -9.47
N LEU A 43 11.53 -18.84 -10.32
CA LEU A 43 12.40 -18.15 -11.27
C LEU A 43 11.62 -17.32 -12.28
N LEU A 44 10.53 -17.85 -12.86
CA LEU A 44 9.70 -17.07 -13.79
C LEU A 44 9.12 -15.83 -13.10
N GLY A 45 8.69 -15.97 -11.85
CA GLY A 45 8.16 -14.87 -11.06
C GLY A 45 9.25 -13.83 -10.81
N PHE A 46 10.44 -14.27 -10.41
CA PHE A 46 11.61 -13.41 -10.23
C PHE A 46 11.97 -12.62 -11.50
N VAL A 47 12.08 -13.27 -12.65
CA VAL A 47 12.38 -12.60 -13.93
C VAL A 47 11.33 -11.55 -14.26
N VAL A 48 10.05 -11.89 -14.13
CA VAL A 48 8.96 -10.95 -14.41
C VAL A 48 8.95 -9.79 -13.41
N ALA A 49 9.21 -10.03 -12.12
CA ALA A 49 9.36 -8.97 -11.14
C ALA A 49 10.50 -7.99 -11.50
N LEU A 50 11.62 -8.49 -12.01
CA LEU A 50 12.72 -7.64 -12.48
C LEU A 50 12.33 -6.84 -13.73
N VAL A 51 11.64 -7.44 -14.70
CA VAL A 51 11.16 -6.73 -15.90
C VAL A 51 10.20 -5.61 -15.53
N PHE A 52 9.25 -5.88 -14.64
CA PHE A 52 8.30 -4.88 -14.15
C PHE A 52 9.01 -3.79 -13.34
N PHE A 53 10.00 -4.16 -12.53
CA PHE A 53 10.83 -3.18 -11.82
C PHE A 53 11.63 -2.30 -12.79
N MET A 54 12.16 -2.84 -13.88
CA MET A 54 12.83 -2.04 -14.92
C MET A 54 11.86 -1.06 -15.58
N ALA A 55 10.63 -1.48 -15.89
CA ALA A 55 9.59 -0.60 -16.41
C ALA A 55 9.23 0.50 -15.40
N PHE A 56 9.09 0.16 -14.13
CA PHE A 56 8.90 1.11 -13.03
C PHE A 56 10.04 2.13 -12.93
N ALA A 57 11.30 1.65 -12.96
CA ALA A 57 12.46 2.52 -12.92
C ALA A 57 12.53 3.43 -14.16
N ALA A 58 12.19 2.91 -15.34
CA ALA A 58 12.10 3.69 -16.57
C ALA A 58 11.03 4.79 -16.47
N GLY A 59 9.85 4.46 -15.93
CA GLY A 59 8.78 5.43 -15.64
C GLY A 59 9.26 6.54 -14.72
N TYR A 60 9.93 6.18 -13.63
CA TYR A 60 10.51 7.15 -12.69
C TYR A 60 11.57 8.06 -13.35
N LEU A 61 12.44 7.50 -14.20
CA LEU A 61 13.54 8.22 -14.83
C LEU A 61 13.10 9.04 -16.05
N SER A 62 11.96 8.72 -16.66
CA SER A 62 11.45 9.41 -17.85
C SER A 62 11.23 10.90 -17.65
N GLY A 63 10.94 11.33 -16.41
CA GLY A 63 10.56 12.71 -16.11
C GLY A 63 9.22 13.12 -16.73
N PHE A 64 8.41 12.15 -17.18
CA PHE A 64 7.10 12.41 -17.75
C PHE A 64 6.21 13.10 -16.71
N GLN A 65 5.62 14.23 -17.08
CA GLN A 65 4.71 14.97 -16.22
C GLN A 65 3.29 14.63 -16.61
N LEU A 66 2.48 14.23 -15.64
CA LEU A 66 1.10 13.85 -15.89
C LEU A 66 0.19 15.08 -15.85
N PRO A 67 -0.63 15.31 -16.87
CA PRO A 67 -1.58 16.40 -16.84
C PRO A 67 -2.63 16.16 -15.75
N ALA A 68 -3.08 17.23 -15.09
CA ALA A 68 -4.09 17.14 -14.03
C ALA A 68 -5.39 16.47 -14.51
N SER A 69 -5.78 16.69 -15.77
CA SER A 69 -6.94 16.04 -16.38
C SER A 69 -6.81 14.51 -16.38
N PHE A 70 -5.64 13.97 -16.73
CA PHE A 70 -5.38 12.54 -16.69
C PHE A 70 -5.52 11.98 -15.26
N LEU A 71 -4.94 12.67 -14.27
CA LEU A 71 -5.04 12.24 -12.87
C LEU A 71 -6.49 12.28 -12.38
N ILE A 72 -7.25 13.33 -12.69
CA ILE A 72 -8.68 13.45 -12.32
C ILE A 72 -9.50 12.34 -12.97
N SER A 73 -9.31 12.09 -14.27
CA SER A 73 -10.00 11.00 -14.97
C SER A 73 -9.68 9.65 -14.35
N LEU A 74 -8.40 9.38 -14.07
CA LEU A 74 -7.98 8.13 -13.43
C LEU A 74 -8.57 7.99 -12.02
N PHE A 75 -8.57 9.05 -11.22
CA PHE A 75 -9.15 9.06 -9.88
C PHE A 75 -10.65 8.74 -9.90
N LEU A 76 -11.40 9.34 -10.84
CA LEU A 76 -12.83 9.03 -11.01
C LEU A 76 -13.05 7.60 -11.50
N ILE A 77 -12.27 7.12 -12.47
CA ILE A 77 -12.37 5.73 -12.97
C ILE A 77 -12.11 4.73 -11.84
N LEU A 78 -11.05 4.92 -11.06
CA LEU A 78 -10.73 4.05 -9.92
C LEU A 78 -11.82 4.08 -8.84
N SER A 79 -12.54 5.18 -8.69
CA SER A 79 -13.64 5.29 -7.72
C SER A 79 -14.92 4.56 -8.11
N ILE A 80 -15.07 4.13 -9.38
CA ILE A 80 -16.20 3.31 -9.84
C ILE A 80 -16.21 1.93 -9.16
N HIS A 81 -15.04 1.48 -8.71
CA HIS A 81 -14.85 0.23 -7.98
C HIS A 81 -15.84 0.01 -6.83
N ASP A 82 -15.95 0.98 -5.92
CA ASP A 82 -16.88 0.94 -4.77
C ASP A 82 -18.07 1.89 -5.01
N PHE A 83 -18.65 1.84 -6.21
CA PHE A 83 -19.83 2.65 -6.54
C PHE A 83 -21.05 2.21 -5.72
N PRO A 84 -21.84 3.13 -5.12
CA PRO A 84 -21.80 4.59 -5.32
C PRO A 84 -20.93 5.37 -4.32
N ASP A 85 -20.57 4.80 -3.18
CA ASP A 85 -20.05 5.56 -2.04
C ASP A 85 -18.69 6.21 -2.33
N ALA A 86 -17.72 5.45 -2.86
CA ALA A 86 -16.40 6.00 -3.18
C ALA A 86 -16.47 6.99 -4.36
N PHE A 87 -17.33 6.73 -5.34
CA PHE A 87 -17.53 7.62 -6.48
C PHE A 87 -18.05 8.99 -6.05
N LEU A 88 -19.04 9.04 -5.16
CA LEU A 88 -19.57 10.30 -4.65
C LEU A 88 -18.51 11.08 -3.87
N ILE A 89 -17.72 10.41 -3.03
CA ILE A 89 -16.62 11.04 -2.29
C ILE A 89 -15.55 11.57 -3.25
N ALA A 90 -15.16 10.78 -4.26
CA ALA A 90 -14.20 11.18 -5.27
C ALA A 90 -14.71 12.38 -6.08
N PHE A 91 -15.98 12.38 -6.48
CA PHE A 91 -16.62 13.47 -7.20
C PHE A 91 -16.63 14.77 -6.38
N VAL A 92 -16.99 14.70 -5.10
CA VAL A 92 -16.92 15.85 -4.17
C VAL A 92 -15.49 16.35 -4.02
N ALA A 93 -14.50 15.46 -3.93
CA ALA A 93 -13.09 15.85 -3.89
C ALA A 93 -12.65 16.58 -5.18
N VAL A 94 -13.10 16.12 -6.35
CA VAL A 94 -12.85 16.78 -7.64
C VAL A 94 -13.50 18.16 -7.70
N ILE A 95 -14.74 18.32 -7.20
CA ILE A 95 -15.36 19.65 -7.06
C ILE A 95 -14.49 20.54 -6.16
N GLY A 96 -14.02 20.01 -5.02
CA GLY A 96 -13.09 20.70 -4.13
C GLY A 96 -11.83 21.18 -4.85
N TYR A 97 -11.23 20.34 -5.70
CA TYR A 97 -10.08 20.71 -6.52
C TYR A 97 -10.36 21.90 -7.44
N TYR A 98 -11.49 21.90 -8.15
CA TYR A 98 -11.88 23.02 -9.03
C TYR A 98 -12.19 24.30 -8.25
N LEU A 99 -12.75 24.18 -7.05
CA LEU A 99 -12.97 25.28 -6.10
C LEU A 99 -11.70 25.74 -5.37
N LYS A 100 -10.53 25.18 -5.72
CA LYS A 100 -9.23 25.47 -5.08
C LYS A 100 -9.20 25.16 -3.57
N ILE A 101 -10.03 24.21 -3.13
CA ILE A 101 -10.04 23.70 -1.76
C ILE A 101 -9.17 22.46 -1.71
N ASP A 102 -8.08 22.53 -0.94
CA ASP A 102 -7.27 21.36 -0.64
C ASP A 102 -7.97 20.48 0.42
N VAL A 103 -8.70 19.48 -0.06
CA VAL A 103 -9.45 18.54 0.78
C VAL A 103 -8.50 17.70 1.65
N VAL A 104 -7.32 17.34 1.13
CA VAL A 104 -6.37 16.48 1.84
C VAL A 104 -5.78 17.20 3.05
N GLU A 105 -5.34 18.45 2.87
CA GLU A 105 -4.82 19.26 3.98
C GLU A 105 -5.94 19.72 4.92
N LYS A 106 -7.07 20.18 4.38
CA LYS A 106 -8.17 20.73 5.20
C LYS A 106 -8.80 19.70 6.12
N PHE A 107 -8.92 18.45 5.67
CA PHE A 107 -9.54 17.37 6.45
C PHE A 107 -8.52 16.41 7.06
N SER A 108 -7.21 16.68 7.01
CA SER A 108 -6.17 15.78 7.54
C SER A 108 -6.36 15.44 9.02
N THR A 109 -6.80 16.42 9.83
CA THR A 109 -7.05 16.24 11.26
C THR A 109 -8.26 15.34 11.50
N LEU A 110 -9.33 15.54 10.72
CA LEU A 110 -10.51 14.69 10.78
C LEU A 110 -10.17 13.26 10.34
N ALA A 111 -9.41 13.11 9.26
CA ALA A 111 -8.92 11.80 8.78
C ALA A 111 -8.11 11.06 9.87
N LEU A 112 -7.22 11.78 10.57
CA LEU A 112 -6.45 11.20 11.67
C LEU A 112 -7.34 10.77 12.85
N LEU A 113 -8.33 11.58 13.23
CA LEU A 113 -9.29 11.22 14.28
C LEU A 113 -10.13 10.01 13.88
N LEU A 114 -10.66 10.00 12.65
CA LEU A 114 -11.45 8.88 12.12
C LEU A 114 -10.63 7.59 12.03
N SER A 115 -9.33 7.68 11.77
CA SER A 115 -8.44 6.50 11.74
C SER A 115 -8.36 5.73 13.05
N ILE A 116 -8.71 6.38 14.17
CA ILE A 116 -8.72 5.80 15.53
C ILE A 116 -10.15 5.57 15.99
N LEU A 117 -11.00 6.59 15.92
CA LEU A 117 -12.39 6.52 16.40
C LEU A 117 -13.22 5.54 15.56
N GLY A 118 -13.02 5.50 14.25
CA GLY A 118 -13.72 4.57 13.34
C GLY A 118 -13.54 3.12 13.77
N PRO A 119 -12.31 2.59 13.81
CA PRO A 119 -12.06 1.23 14.28
C PRO A 119 -12.58 0.95 15.69
N ILE A 120 -12.46 1.90 16.63
CA ILE A 120 -13.00 1.75 17.99
C ILE A 120 -14.53 1.55 17.95
N LEU A 121 -15.24 2.38 17.19
CA LEU A 121 -16.70 2.26 17.03
C LEU A 121 -17.09 0.92 16.38
N PHE A 122 -16.32 0.46 15.38
CA PHE A 122 -16.51 -0.87 14.79
C PHE A 122 -16.27 -2.00 15.81
N TYR A 123 -15.23 -1.89 16.64
CA TYR A 123 -14.96 -2.90 17.67
C TYR A 123 -16.02 -2.91 18.79
N LEU A 124 -16.57 -1.75 19.15
CA LEU A 124 -17.65 -1.67 20.14
C LEU A 124 -18.97 -2.23 19.61
N SER A 125 -19.24 -2.12 18.30
CA SER A 125 -20.48 -2.58 17.69
C SER A 125 -20.45 -4.04 17.26
N VAL A 126 -19.33 -4.50 16.67
CA VAL A 126 -19.21 -5.85 16.08
C VAL A 126 -18.37 -6.80 16.94
N GLY A 127 -17.48 -6.25 17.76
CA GLY A 127 -16.52 -7.00 18.57
C GLY A 127 -15.07 -6.82 18.13
N VAL A 128 -14.13 -7.21 19.00
CA VAL A 128 -12.69 -7.07 18.76
C VAL A 128 -12.14 -8.32 18.08
N PRO A 129 -11.47 -8.22 16.91
CA PRO A 129 -10.89 -9.38 16.22
C PRO A 129 -9.92 -10.22 17.06
N LEU A 130 -9.21 -9.60 18.00
CA LEU A 130 -8.32 -10.30 18.93
C LEU A 130 -9.04 -11.41 19.73
N PHE A 131 -10.32 -11.22 20.07
CA PHE A 131 -11.11 -12.20 20.82
C PHE A 131 -11.99 -13.07 19.91
N HIS A 132 -12.28 -12.60 18.69
CA HIS A 132 -13.11 -13.32 17.71
C HIS A 132 -12.44 -13.35 16.34
N TRP A 133 -11.63 -14.39 16.10
CA TRP A 133 -10.82 -14.53 14.88
C TRP A 133 -11.61 -14.43 13.56
N GLY A 134 -12.87 -14.87 13.53
CA GLY A 134 -13.72 -14.77 12.33
C GLY A 134 -14.07 -13.34 11.90
N LEU A 135 -14.03 -12.36 12.82
CA LEU A 135 -14.32 -10.96 12.51
C LEU A 135 -13.24 -10.32 11.63
N ARG A 136 -12.05 -10.90 11.60
CA ARG A 136 -10.90 -10.39 10.84
C ARG A 136 -11.15 -10.36 9.33
N TYR A 137 -12.02 -11.22 8.80
CA TYR A 137 -12.36 -11.18 7.37
C TYR A 137 -13.46 -10.16 7.06
N LYS A 138 -14.38 -9.93 8.00
CA LYS A 138 -15.48 -8.96 7.85
C LYS A 138 -15.03 -7.51 7.98
N LEU A 139 -14.08 -7.25 8.89
CA LEU A 139 -13.66 -5.87 9.20
C LEU A 139 -12.50 -5.36 8.35
N VAL A 140 -11.89 -6.19 7.50
CA VAL A 140 -10.65 -5.81 6.79
C VAL A 140 -10.84 -4.60 5.88
N GLY A 141 -11.92 -4.54 5.09
CA GLY A 141 -12.18 -3.44 4.15
C GLY A 141 -12.28 -2.08 4.85
N PRO A 142 -13.23 -1.90 5.80
CA PRO A 142 -13.35 -0.66 6.55
C PRO A 142 -12.07 -0.27 7.29
N LEU A 143 -11.36 -1.24 7.88
CA LEU A 143 -10.11 -0.97 8.60
C LEU A 143 -8.97 -0.55 7.67
N VAL A 144 -8.90 -1.06 6.44
CA VAL A 144 -7.94 -0.58 5.43
C VAL A 144 -8.21 0.89 5.11
N LEU A 145 -9.48 1.28 4.89
CA LEU A 145 -9.84 2.67 4.63
C LEU A 145 -9.43 3.59 5.79
N PHE A 146 -9.75 3.23 7.04
CA PHE A 146 -9.34 4.00 8.20
C PHE A 146 -7.81 4.07 8.35
N ALA A 147 -7.09 3.01 8.01
CA ALA A 147 -5.63 3.00 8.03
C ALA A 147 -5.03 3.96 6.99
N LEU A 148 -5.60 4.00 5.78
CA LEU A 148 -5.20 4.94 4.73
C LEU A 148 -5.47 6.40 5.12
N LEU A 149 -6.63 6.66 5.74
CA LEU A 149 -6.94 7.97 6.33
C LEU A 149 -5.96 8.35 7.43
N GLY A 150 -5.55 7.39 8.27
CA GLY A 150 -4.53 7.58 9.30
C GLY A 150 -3.17 7.91 8.71
N ALA A 151 -2.75 7.20 7.67
CA ALA A 151 -1.52 7.48 6.94
C ALA A 151 -1.53 8.88 6.33
N GLY A 152 -2.62 9.28 5.66
CA GLY A 152 -2.77 10.62 5.11
C GLY A 152 -2.78 11.70 6.21
N GLY A 153 -3.60 11.51 7.24
CA GLY A 153 -3.69 12.41 8.38
C GLY A 153 -2.35 12.61 9.11
N MET A 154 -1.57 11.55 9.26
CA MET A 154 -0.22 11.62 9.85
C MET A 154 0.72 12.51 9.06
N VAL A 155 0.67 12.43 7.74
CA VAL A 155 1.55 13.19 6.86
C VAL A 155 1.11 14.64 6.76
N TYR A 156 -0.14 14.86 6.38
CA TYR A 156 -0.66 16.19 6.02
C TYR A 156 -1.08 17.05 7.22
N SER A 157 -1.28 16.48 8.40
CA SER A 157 -1.59 17.29 9.59
C SER A 157 -0.43 18.18 10.02
N LYS A 158 -0.78 19.42 10.41
CA LYS A 158 0.16 20.42 10.97
C LYS A 158 0.51 20.19 12.44
N PHE A 159 0.18 19.01 12.98
CA PHE A 159 0.46 18.69 14.37
C PHE A 159 1.96 18.61 14.66
N SER A 160 2.33 18.99 15.89
CA SER A 160 3.69 18.82 16.37
C SER A 160 4.06 17.33 16.41
N ALA A 161 5.35 17.02 16.29
CA ALA A 161 5.79 15.63 16.30
C ALA A 161 5.40 14.86 17.57
N ARG A 162 5.31 15.53 18.73
CA ARG A 162 4.85 14.90 19.98
C ARG A 162 3.40 14.41 19.86
N VAL A 163 2.55 15.23 19.25
CA VAL A 163 1.14 14.90 19.02
C VAL A 163 1.04 13.78 17.98
N LYS A 164 1.81 13.84 16.89
CA LYS A 164 1.88 12.73 15.92
C LYS A 164 2.37 11.42 16.57
N THR A 165 3.35 11.47 17.49
CA THR A 165 3.77 10.27 18.24
C THR A 165 2.62 9.73 19.09
N LEU A 166 1.87 10.58 19.79
CA LEU A 166 0.72 10.15 20.60
C LEU A 166 -0.35 9.48 19.74
N PHE A 167 -0.68 10.07 18.60
CA PHE A 167 -1.58 9.48 17.62
C PHE A 167 -1.07 8.12 17.12
N LEU A 168 0.23 8.00 16.87
CA LEU A 168 0.82 6.74 16.40
C LEU A 168 0.70 5.64 17.46
N LEU A 169 0.91 5.98 18.73
CA LEU A 169 0.76 5.03 19.84
C LEU A 169 -0.71 4.58 19.98
N ALA A 170 -1.66 5.53 19.94
CA ALA A 170 -3.09 5.20 19.97
C ALA A 170 -3.50 4.34 18.78
N TYR A 171 -3.07 4.71 17.57
CA TYR A 171 -3.24 3.93 16.35
C TYR A 171 -2.67 2.51 16.53
N SER A 172 -1.46 2.40 17.08
CA SER A 172 -0.80 1.10 17.27
C SER A 172 -1.62 0.17 18.16
N VAL A 173 -2.17 0.67 19.26
CA VAL A 173 -3.03 -0.13 20.15
C VAL A 173 -4.29 -0.59 19.41
N VAL A 174 -4.96 0.32 18.72
CA VAL A 174 -6.22 0.04 18.02
C VAL A 174 -6.05 -1.00 16.90
N TYR A 175 -5.03 -0.87 16.06
CA TYR A 175 -4.81 -1.83 14.96
C TYR A 175 -4.16 -3.14 15.42
N PHE A 176 -3.46 -3.12 16.57
CA PHE A 176 -3.02 -4.35 17.24
C PHE A 176 -4.21 -5.18 17.72
N LEU A 177 -5.23 -4.55 18.32
CA LEU A 177 -6.49 -5.22 18.69
C LEU A 177 -7.26 -5.77 17.47
N GLY A 178 -7.13 -5.10 16.33
CA GLY A 178 -7.63 -5.62 15.04
C GLY A 178 -6.86 -6.84 14.54
N THR A 179 -5.70 -7.14 15.11
CA THR A 179 -4.75 -8.17 14.69
C THR A 179 -4.18 -7.95 13.27
N PHE A 180 -4.38 -6.80 12.62
CA PHE A 180 -3.90 -6.56 11.25
C PHE A 180 -2.50 -5.93 11.21
N ARG A 181 -1.50 -6.78 11.10
CA ARG A 181 -0.07 -6.38 11.06
C ARG A 181 0.26 -5.39 9.94
N SER A 182 -0.34 -5.60 8.77
CA SER A 182 -0.11 -4.75 7.61
C SER A 182 -0.70 -3.36 7.81
N LEU A 183 -1.82 -3.23 8.53
CA LEU A 183 -2.42 -1.92 8.82
C LEU A 183 -1.59 -1.12 9.84
N LEU A 184 -0.88 -1.78 10.75
CA LEU A 184 0.13 -1.11 11.57
C LEU A 184 1.23 -0.47 10.71
N LEU A 185 1.72 -1.19 9.70
CA LEU A 185 2.74 -0.67 8.78
C LEU A 185 2.28 0.62 8.09
N LEU A 186 1.00 0.73 7.71
CA LEU A 186 0.45 1.95 7.08
C LEU A 186 0.54 3.20 7.96
N GLY A 187 0.42 3.07 9.29
CA GLY A 187 0.60 4.20 10.20
C GLY A 187 2.08 4.52 10.47
N TYR A 188 2.91 3.48 10.60
CA TYR A 188 4.32 3.65 10.94
C TYR A 188 5.19 4.13 9.78
N LEU A 189 4.99 3.62 8.55
CA LEU A 189 5.77 3.99 7.38
C LEU A 189 5.80 5.51 7.13
N PRO A 190 4.66 6.22 7.06
CA PRO A 190 4.68 7.66 6.83
C PRO A 190 5.35 8.42 7.97
N TYR A 191 5.12 8.00 9.22
CA TYR A 191 5.77 8.64 10.37
C TYR A 191 7.29 8.45 10.36
N LEU A 192 7.77 7.23 10.09
CA LEU A 192 9.20 6.90 10.02
C LEU A 192 9.87 7.61 8.84
N LEU A 193 9.24 7.63 7.67
CA LEU A 193 9.77 8.32 6.49
C LEU A 193 9.80 9.83 6.70
N ASP A 194 8.71 10.45 7.19
CA ASP A 194 8.69 11.90 7.51
C ASP A 194 9.78 12.25 8.53
N TYR A 195 9.90 11.47 9.60
CA TYR A 195 10.92 11.67 10.63
C TYR A 195 12.34 11.53 10.06
N THR A 196 12.61 10.49 9.27
CA THR A 196 13.95 10.21 8.71
C THR A 196 14.37 11.28 7.70
N LEU A 197 13.43 11.75 6.89
CA LEU A 197 13.70 12.74 5.86
C LEU A 197 13.81 14.17 6.41
N LYS A 198 13.03 14.53 7.44
CA LYS A 198 13.09 15.87 8.07
C LYS A 198 14.15 15.99 9.16
N ARG A 199 14.46 14.93 9.92
CA ARG A 199 15.29 15.03 11.15
C ARG A 199 16.64 14.34 11.01
N LYS A 200 17.70 15.05 11.42
CA LYS A 200 19.08 14.51 11.44
C LYS A 200 19.34 13.46 12.52
N ARG A 201 18.46 13.30 13.53
CA ARG A 201 18.72 12.46 14.72
C ARG A 201 18.24 11.02 14.50
N LYS A 202 19.16 10.13 14.14
CA LYS A 202 18.89 8.74 13.72
C LYS A 202 18.36 7.81 14.82
N TRP A 203 18.57 8.13 16.10
CA TRP A 203 18.16 7.28 17.24
C TRP A 203 16.65 7.09 17.37
N GLY A 204 15.84 8.12 17.07
CA GLY A 204 14.39 8.00 17.11
C GLY A 204 13.86 6.98 16.10
N VAL A 205 14.46 6.94 14.91
CA VAL A 205 14.11 5.98 13.84
C VAL A 205 14.40 4.55 14.28
N ALA A 206 15.55 4.31 14.92
CA ALA A 206 15.91 3.00 15.45
C ALA A 206 14.93 2.54 16.54
N LEU A 207 14.55 3.43 17.46
CA LEU A 207 13.58 3.14 18.51
C LEU A 207 12.21 2.79 17.90
N PHE A 208 11.61 3.68 17.10
CA PHE A 208 10.29 3.43 16.52
C PHE A 208 10.27 2.24 15.55
N GLY A 209 11.35 2.05 14.77
CA GLY A 209 11.52 0.89 13.90
C GLY A 209 11.61 -0.42 14.69
N SER A 210 12.34 -0.43 15.81
CA SER A 210 12.41 -1.59 16.70
C SER A 210 11.07 -1.90 17.36
N THR A 211 10.31 -0.89 17.82
CA THR A 211 8.96 -1.10 18.37
C THR A 211 8.02 -1.72 17.35
N LEU A 212 8.01 -1.19 16.12
CA LEU A 212 7.23 -1.75 15.02
C LEU A 212 7.63 -3.21 14.75
N LEU A 213 8.93 -3.48 14.65
CA LEU A 213 9.44 -4.84 14.41
C LEU A 213 8.97 -5.79 15.52
N VAL A 214 9.12 -5.41 16.79
CA VAL A 214 8.65 -6.22 17.93
C VAL A 214 7.15 -6.47 17.84
N MET A 215 6.33 -5.45 17.56
CA MET A 215 4.89 -5.64 17.41
C MET A 215 4.55 -6.60 16.26
N VAL A 216 5.19 -6.43 15.10
CA VAL A 216 4.98 -7.31 13.94
C VAL A 216 5.41 -8.74 14.25
N LEU A 217 6.52 -8.94 14.97
CA LEU A 217 7.00 -10.26 15.39
C LEU A 217 6.06 -10.92 16.39
N VAL A 218 5.64 -10.20 17.44
CA VAL A 218 4.66 -10.69 18.43
C VAL A 218 3.38 -11.12 17.75
N MET A 219 2.84 -10.29 16.86
CA MET A 219 1.63 -10.64 16.12
C MET A 219 1.87 -11.80 15.14
N SER A 220 3.09 -11.98 14.64
CA SER A 220 3.47 -13.07 13.74
C SER A 220 3.75 -14.38 14.44
N GLY A 221 3.97 -14.37 15.75
CA GLY A 221 4.34 -15.54 16.55
C GLY A 221 5.83 -15.88 16.43
N SER A 222 6.43 -15.78 15.24
CA SER A 222 7.86 -15.99 15.03
C SER A 222 8.39 -15.28 13.78
N ILE A 223 9.72 -15.15 13.69
CA ILE A 223 10.41 -14.69 12.47
C ILE A 223 10.13 -15.66 11.31
N SER A 224 10.18 -16.97 11.58
CA SER A 224 9.87 -18.01 10.60
C SER A 224 8.47 -17.84 10.00
N ALA A 225 7.46 -17.55 10.82
CA ALA A 225 6.09 -17.31 10.32
C ALA A 225 5.98 -16.07 9.42
N LEU A 226 6.76 -15.01 9.69
CA LEU A 226 6.85 -13.84 8.83
C LEU A 226 7.53 -14.19 7.49
N LEU A 227 8.64 -14.93 7.53
CA LEU A 227 9.36 -15.37 6.34
C LEU A 227 8.54 -16.33 5.47
N VAL A 228 7.80 -17.26 6.08
CA VAL A 228 6.84 -18.13 5.38
C VAL A 228 5.78 -17.29 4.67
N ARG A 229 5.26 -16.23 5.30
CA ARG A 229 4.28 -15.34 4.66
C ARG A 229 4.86 -14.64 3.44
N ILE A 230 6.05 -14.05 3.57
CA ILE A 230 6.73 -13.37 2.45
C ILE A 230 6.98 -14.37 1.31
N GLY A 231 7.48 -15.56 1.65
CA GLY A 231 7.71 -16.64 0.68
C GLY A 231 6.43 -17.07 -0.02
N PHE A 232 5.33 -17.22 0.73
CA PHE A 232 4.02 -17.59 0.21
C PHE A 232 3.41 -16.50 -0.69
N THR A 233 3.48 -15.22 -0.31
CA THR A 233 3.02 -14.10 -1.16
C THR A 233 3.72 -14.10 -2.51
N PHE A 234 5.05 -14.35 -2.51
CA PHE A 234 5.81 -14.41 -3.75
C PHE A 234 5.50 -15.67 -4.58
N LEU A 235 5.20 -16.79 -3.92
CA LEU A 235 4.74 -18.00 -4.61
C LEU A 235 3.36 -17.79 -5.26
N VAL A 236 2.43 -17.09 -4.58
CA VAL A 236 1.14 -16.67 -5.19
C VAL A 236 1.40 -15.82 -6.43
N PHE A 237 2.29 -14.83 -6.33
CA PHE A 237 2.70 -14.02 -7.48
C PHE A 237 3.28 -14.85 -8.63
N HIS A 238 4.17 -15.81 -8.34
CA HIS A 238 4.72 -16.71 -9.34
C HIS A 238 3.63 -17.49 -10.09
N ASN A 239 2.64 -17.99 -9.37
CA ASN A 239 1.53 -18.73 -9.99
C ASN A 239 0.62 -17.81 -10.80
N LEU A 240 0.36 -16.58 -10.34
CA LEU A 240 -0.32 -15.55 -11.13
C LEU A 240 0.42 -15.28 -12.45
N VAL A 241 1.74 -15.15 -12.41
CA VAL A 241 2.56 -14.97 -13.62
C VAL A 241 2.39 -16.14 -14.59
N ARG A 242 2.38 -17.38 -14.09
CA ARG A 242 2.23 -18.58 -14.95
C ARG A 242 0.91 -18.63 -15.69
N ILE A 243 -0.19 -18.26 -15.03
CA ILE A 243 -1.54 -18.37 -15.61
C ILE A 243 -1.94 -17.14 -16.41
N SER A 244 -1.39 -15.96 -16.07
CA SER A 244 -1.83 -14.69 -16.65
C SER A 244 -0.96 -14.26 -17.83
N LEU A 245 0.23 -14.81 -18.03
CA LEU A 245 0.97 -14.50 -19.24
C LEU A 245 0.39 -15.21 -20.48
N PRO A 246 0.33 -14.53 -21.64
CA PRO A 246 0.77 -13.16 -21.89
C PRO A 246 -0.31 -12.07 -21.70
N TRP A 247 -1.60 -12.41 -21.63
CA TRP A 247 -2.69 -11.44 -21.84
C TRP A 247 -3.39 -10.91 -20.59
N GLY A 248 -3.11 -11.49 -19.43
CA GLY A 248 -3.89 -11.31 -18.21
C GLY A 248 -4.97 -12.39 -18.11
N TYR A 249 -5.16 -12.95 -16.92
CA TYR A 249 -6.25 -13.90 -16.68
C TYR A 249 -7.55 -13.17 -16.35
N PHE A 250 -7.45 -12.07 -15.59
CA PHE A 250 -8.59 -11.37 -15.02
C PHE A 250 -9.06 -10.15 -15.81
N HIS A 251 -8.29 -9.69 -16.81
CA HIS A 251 -8.71 -8.64 -17.75
C HIS A 251 -9.21 -7.35 -17.07
N GLY A 252 -8.63 -6.98 -15.91
CA GLY A 252 -8.99 -5.80 -15.12
C GLY A 252 -9.94 -6.08 -13.95
N SER A 253 -10.45 -7.31 -13.81
CA SER A 253 -11.38 -7.62 -12.73
C SER A 253 -10.73 -7.63 -11.35
N VAL A 254 -9.41 -7.84 -11.22
CA VAL A 254 -8.74 -7.73 -9.91
C VAL A 254 -8.67 -6.28 -9.49
N LEU A 255 -8.29 -5.37 -10.39
CA LEU A 255 -8.21 -3.93 -10.13
C LEU A 255 -9.54 -3.37 -9.63
N PHE A 256 -10.65 -3.78 -10.24
CA PHE A 256 -12.00 -3.31 -9.92
C PHE A 256 -12.82 -4.33 -9.10
N SER A 257 -12.19 -5.15 -8.24
CA SER A 257 -12.91 -6.06 -7.33
C SER A 257 -12.92 -5.58 -5.88
N GLU A 258 -14.08 -5.58 -5.22
CA GLU A 258 -14.25 -5.17 -3.80
C GLU A 258 -13.42 -6.04 -2.83
N GLY A 259 -12.98 -7.20 -3.30
CA GLY A 259 -12.14 -8.13 -2.56
C GLY A 259 -11.08 -8.75 -3.47
N PRO A 260 -10.07 -7.99 -3.93
CA PRO A 260 -9.13 -8.47 -4.94
C PRO A 260 -8.31 -9.66 -4.42
N ARG A 261 -8.00 -9.64 -3.13
CA ARG A 261 -7.34 -10.75 -2.42
C ARG A 261 -8.21 -11.99 -2.27
N ALA A 262 -9.53 -11.83 -2.20
CA ALA A 262 -10.49 -12.93 -2.19
C ALA A 262 -10.59 -13.56 -3.58
N LEU A 263 -10.64 -12.73 -4.62
CA LEU A 263 -10.68 -13.17 -6.00
C LEU A 263 -9.43 -13.99 -6.37
N VAL A 264 -8.25 -13.48 -6.00
CA VAL A 264 -6.98 -14.21 -6.17
C VAL A 264 -6.94 -15.50 -5.34
N SER A 265 -7.47 -15.52 -4.12
CA SER A 265 -7.47 -16.75 -3.31
C SER A 265 -8.41 -17.83 -3.82
N GLN A 266 -9.58 -17.44 -4.35
CA GLN A 266 -10.55 -18.35 -4.94
C GLN A 266 -9.98 -19.10 -6.15
N LEU A 267 -9.17 -18.41 -6.97
CA LEU A 267 -8.46 -19.02 -8.11
C LEU A 267 -7.57 -20.20 -7.70
N PHE A 268 -7.02 -20.14 -6.48
CA PHE A 268 -6.15 -21.18 -5.94
C PHE A 268 -6.87 -22.09 -4.93
N GLY A 269 -8.21 -22.10 -4.94
CA GLY A 269 -9.04 -23.02 -4.16
C GLY A 269 -9.08 -22.74 -2.65
N ALA A 270 -8.68 -21.53 -2.23
CA ALA A 270 -8.55 -21.19 -0.82
C ALA A 270 -9.74 -20.40 -0.27
N SER A 271 -10.13 -20.73 0.97
CA SER A 271 -11.20 -20.06 1.71
C SER A 271 -10.76 -18.78 2.44
N THR A 272 -9.49 -18.38 2.33
CA THR A 272 -8.91 -17.23 3.02
C THR A 272 -8.23 -16.27 2.05
N HIS A 273 -8.27 -14.96 2.33
CA HIS A 273 -7.70 -13.94 1.44
C HIS A 273 -6.19 -14.08 1.28
N TYR A 274 -5.72 -14.06 0.03
CA TYR A 274 -4.30 -14.12 -0.31
C TYR A 274 -3.73 -12.75 -0.60
N THR A 275 -2.55 -12.49 -0.06
CA THR A 275 -1.71 -11.40 -0.50
C THR A 275 -1.10 -11.73 -1.85
N TYR A 276 -0.98 -10.72 -2.71
CA TYR A 276 -0.26 -10.81 -3.98
C TYR A 276 0.78 -9.68 -4.00
N PHE A 277 1.99 -10.01 -4.45
CA PHE A 277 3.12 -9.07 -4.53
C PHE A 277 2.75 -7.77 -5.25
N PHE A 278 3.54 -6.69 -5.08
CA PHE A 278 3.32 -5.36 -5.67
C PHE A 278 2.83 -5.36 -7.13
N PHE A 279 3.47 -6.16 -8.01
CA PHE A 279 3.11 -6.27 -9.43
C PHE A 279 2.09 -7.37 -9.74
N GLY A 280 1.55 -8.02 -8.73
CA GLY A 280 0.66 -9.17 -8.88
C GLY A 280 -0.65 -8.83 -9.57
N GLN A 281 -1.31 -7.74 -9.18
CA GLN A 281 -2.56 -7.31 -9.84
C GLN A 281 -2.30 -6.91 -11.30
N ALA A 282 -1.27 -6.09 -11.57
CA ALA A 282 -0.93 -5.68 -12.93
C ALA A 282 -0.67 -6.87 -13.87
N VAL A 283 0.05 -7.90 -13.41
CA VAL A 283 0.26 -9.13 -14.19
C VAL A 283 -1.03 -9.95 -14.29
N ALA A 284 -1.78 -10.07 -13.20
CA ALA A 284 -3.00 -10.87 -13.15
C ALA A 284 -4.07 -10.34 -14.11
N ASP A 285 -4.22 -9.01 -14.18
CA ASP A 285 -5.20 -8.33 -15.03
C ASP A 285 -4.72 -8.16 -16.48
N PHE A 286 -3.45 -7.83 -16.69
CA PHE A 286 -2.99 -7.35 -18.00
C PHE A 286 -1.83 -8.16 -18.60
N GLY A 287 -1.35 -9.19 -17.90
CA GLY A 287 -0.24 -10.03 -18.35
C GLY A 287 1.00 -9.20 -18.62
N ILE A 288 1.53 -9.26 -19.85
CA ILE A 288 2.70 -8.46 -20.25
C ILE A 288 2.39 -6.97 -20.36
N LEU A 289 1.15 -6.57 -20.65
CA LEU A 289 0.76 -5.17 -20.74
C LEU A 289 0.77 -4.49 -19.36
N GLY A 290 0.82 -5.26 -18.27
CA GLY A 290 1.01 -4.75 -16.91
C GLY A 290 2.31 -3.95 -16.74
N VAL A 291 3.29 -4.07 -17.65
CA VAL A 291 4.49 -3.22 -17.65
C VAL A 291 4.16 -1.73 -17.81
N LEU A 292 3.04 -1.39 -18.47
CA LEU A 292 2.57 -0.02 -18.60
C LEU A 292 2.09 0.55 -17.26
N GLU A 293 1.41 -0.28 -16.46
CA GLU A 293 1.00 0.09 -15.11
C GLU A 293 2.24 0.26 -14.20
N ALA A 294 3.20 -0.66 -14.29
CA ALA A 294 4.47 -0.54 -13.57
C ALA A 294 5.21 0.75 -13.94
N PHE A 295 5.26 1.10 -15.22
CA PHE A 295 5.81 2.37 -15.70
C PHE A 295 5.07 3.57 -15.10
N LEU A 296 3.73 3.56 -15.13
CA LEU A 296 2.91 4.64 -14.57
C LEU A 296 3.13 4.83 -13.06
N LEU A 297 3.25 3.74 -12.30
CA LEU A 297 3.61 3.78 -10.87
C LEU A 297 4.97 4.44 -10.65
N GLY A 298 5.94 4.17 -11.53
CA GLY A 298 7.23 4.86 -11.53
C GLY A 298 7.10 6.37 -11.70
N VAL A 299 6.26 6.79 -12.65
CA VAL A 299 5.93 8.21 -12.88
C VAL A 299 5.26 8.83 -11.64
N PHE A 300 4.29 8.15 -11.02
CA PHE A 300 3.65 8.63 -9.79
C PHE A 300 4.65 8.86 -8.66
N LEU A 301 5.59 7.93 -8.45
CA LEU A 301 6.62 8.10 -7.43
C LEU A 301 7.51 9.32 -7.73
N ARG A 302 7.86 9.54 -9.01
CA ARG A 302 8.67 10.70 -9.42
C ARG A 302 7.93 12.01 -9.20
N GLU A 303 6.68 12.10 -9.62
CA GLU A 303 5.83 13.28 -9.47
C GLU A 303 5.61 13.63 -7.99
N SER A 304 5.45 12.61 -7.15
CA SER A 304 5.30 12.80 -5.70
C SER A 304 6.48 13.53 -5.06
N GLU A 305 7.71 13.46 -5.63
CA GLU A 305 8.91 14.13 -5.07
C GLU A 305 8.84 15.66 -5.08
N LYS A 306 7.93 16.28 -5.84
CA LYS A 306 7.80 17.75 -5.90
C LYS A 306 7.33 18.36 -4.58
N GLU A 307 6.69 17.58 -3.71
CA GLU A 307 6.24 18.00 -2.39
C GLU A 307 6.57 16.93 -1.35
N HIS A 308 7.14 17.33 -0.22
CA HIS A 308 7.62 16.39 0.81
C HIS A 308 6.50 15.52 1.37
N GLU A 309 5.36 16.11 1.71
CA GLU A 309 4.20 15.40 2.27
C GLU A 309 3.71 14.33 1.27
N THR A 310 3.45 14.72 0.03
CA THR A 310 3.00 13.79 -1.02
C THR A 310 4.02 12.69 -1.30
N PHE A 311 5.32 13.02 -1.29
CA PHE A 311 6.39 12.04 -1.41
C PHE A 311 6.37 10.98 -0.30
N VAL A 312 6.26 11.42 0.96
CA VAL A 312 6.21 10.52 2.11
C VAL A 312 4.99 9.61 2.03
N PHE A 313 3.83 10.18 1.71
CA PHE A 313 2.59 9.43 1.63
C PHE A 313 2.62 8.37 0.52
N VAL A 314 2.93 8.77 -0.72
CA VAL A 314 3.00 7.85 -1.87
C VAL A 314 4.06 6.77 -1.67
N SER A 315 5.25 7.13 -1.18
CA SER A 315 6.30 6.14 -0.88
C SER A 315 5.86 5.13 0.18
N SER A 316 5.13 5.58 1.21
CA SER A 316 4.63 4.69 2.25
C SER A 316 3.62 3.69 1.71
N LEU A 317 2.69 4.14 0.86
CA LEU A 317 1.70 3.29 0.22
C LEU A 317 2.36 2.26 -0.71
N MET A 318 3.34 2.68 -1.51
CA MET A 318 4.06 1.76 -2.41
C MET A 318 4.87 0.71 -1.65
N ILE A 319 5.54 1.09 -0.55
CA ILE A 319 6.27 0.13 0.30
C ILE A 319 5.30 -0.84 0.98
N TYR A 320 4.17 -0.35 1.48
CA TYR A 320 3.11 -1.20 2.04
C TYR A 320 2.53 -2.18 1.01
N ALA A 321 2.38 -1.74 -0.23
CA ALA A 321 1.88 -2.55 -1.34
C ALA A 321 2.85 -3.67 -1.77
N LEU A 322 4.10 -3.70 -1.29
CA LEU A 322 5.04 -4.79 -1.61
C LEU A 322 4.51 -6.16 -1.20
N ASP A 323 3.98 -6.28 0.02
CA ASP A 323 3.36 -7.52 0.49
C ASP A 323 1.87 -7.56 0.21
N SER A 324 1.20 -6.41 0.22
CA SER A 324 -0.26 -6.36 0.24
C SER A 324 -0.90 -6.25 -1.15
N GLY A 325 -0.09 -5.98 -2.18
CA GLY A 325 -0.51 -5.73 -3.55
C GLY A 325 -0.99 -4.31 -3.76
N ILE A 326 -1.17 -3.94 -5.03
CA ILE A 326 -1.87 -2.72 -5.42
C ILE A 326 -3.32 -3.08 -5.77
N ASP A 327 -4.26 -2.31 -5.25
CA ASP A 327 -5.69 -2.35 -5.56
C ASP A 327 -6.19 -0.95 -5.95
N ALA A 328 -7.42 -0.85 -6.46
CA ALA A 328 -7.99 0.42 -6.86
C ALA A 328 -8.01 1.44 -5.72
N LEU A 329 -8.22 1.00 -4.47
CA LEU A 329 -8.26 1.89 -3.31
C LEU A 329 -6.88 2.53 -3.06
N ILE A 330 -5.80 1.74 -3.02
CA ILE A 330 -4.43 2.26 -2.84
C ILE A 330 -4.08 3.20 -3.99
N LEU A 331 -4.38 2.84 -5.24
CA LEU A 331 -4.16 3.72 -6.40
C LEU A 331 -4.95 5.01 -6.29
N MET A 332 -6.21 4.96 -5.86
CA MET A 332 -7.07 6.12 -5.68
C MET A 332 -6.45 7.10 -4.69
N PHE A 333 -5.91 6.62 -3.57
CA PHE A 333 -5.20 7.48 -2.61
C PHE A 333 -3.88 8.06 -3.16
N ILE A 334 -3.10 7.28 -3.93
CA ILE A 334 -1.89 7.79 -4.59
C ILE A 334 -2.24 8.90 -5.59
N VAL A 335 -3.19 8.65 -6.48
CA VAL A 335 -3.62 9.59 -7.52
C VAL A 335 -4.26 10.82 -6.89
N GLY A 336 -5.12 10.65 -5.88
CA GLY A 336 -5.71 11.74 -5.13
C GLY A 336 -4.65 12.66 -4.50
N ALA A 337 -3.61 12.08 -3.88
CA ALA A 337 -2.51 12.86 -3.32
C ALA A 337 -1.78 13.70 -4.37
N LEU A 338 -1.55 13.15 -5.58
CA LEU A 338 -0.93 13.86 -6.70
C LEU A 338 -1.82 14.98 -7.27
N ILE A 339 -3.15 14.79 -7.33
CA ILE A 339 -4.10 15.83 -7.76
C ILE A 339 -3.99 17.05 -6.85
N PHE A 340 -4.08 16.83 -5.54
CA PHE A 340 -4.04 17.94 -4.57
C PHE A 340 -2.64 18.53 -4.38
N GLN A 341 -1.58 17.78 -4.66
CA GLN A 341 -0.23 18.33 -4.76
C GLN A 341 -0.15 19.41 -5.84
N ASN A 342 -0.69 19.13 -7.05
CA ASN A 342 -0.71 20.12 -8.12
C ASN A 342 -1.47 21.38 -7.73
N LEU A 343 -2.56 21.25 -6.96
CA LEU A 343 -3.27 22.41 -6.42
C LEU A 343 -2.37 23.23 -5.47
N ARG A 344 -1.72 22.58 -4.49
CA ARG A 344 -0.83 23.24 -3.52
C ARG A 344 0.37 23.93 -4.16
N LEU A 345 0.95 23.33 -5.21
CA LEU A 345 2.07 23.93 -5.94
C LEU A 345 1.62 25.17 -6.71
N ASN A 346 0.43 25.14 -7.32
CA ASN A 346 -0.11 26.28 -8.06
C ASN A 346 -0.51 27.44 -7.14
N THR A 347 -1.09 27.17 -5.97
CA THR A 347 -1.44 28.23 -5.00
C THR A 347 -0.21 28.89 -4.40
N LYS A 348 0.81 28.11 -4.01
CA LYS A 348 2.08 28.65 -3.50
C LYS A 348 2.85 29.46 -4.55
N GLY A 349 2.77 29.07 -5.83
CA GLY A 349 3.40 29.81 -6.91
C GLY A 349 2.77 31.20 -7.15
N ALA A 350 1.46 31.33 -6.95
CA ALA A 350 0.72 32.58 -7.13
C ALA A 350 0.93 33.58 -5.98
N GLU A 351 1.40 33.14 -4.80
CA GLU A 351 1.73 34.04 -3.67
C GLU A 351 3.11 34.72 -3.81
N ILE A 352 3.93 34.29 -4.77
CA ILE A 352 5.32 34.78 -4.97
C ILE A 352 5.43 35.69 -6.21
N SER A 353 4.40 35.74 -7.06
CA SER A 353 4.27 36.63 -8.22
C SER A 353 3.43 37.86 -7.88
#